data_AF-A0A7X9FVA5-F1
#
_entry.id   AF-A0A7X9FVA5-F1
#
_cell.length_a   1.000
_cell.length_b   1.000
_cell.length_c   1.000
_cell.angle_alpha   90.00
_cell.angle_beta   90.00
_cell.angle_gamma   90.00
#
_symmetry.space_group_name_H-M   'P 1'
#
loop_
_entity.id
_entity.type
_entity.pdbx_description
1 polymer ?
#
loop_
_entity_poly.entity_id
_entity_poly.type
_entity_poly.pdbx_seq_one_letter_code
_entity_poly.pdbx_strand_id
1 'polypeptide(L)'
;IMAKYGLKNFLLGQDWFPSEQSFGLLPMIVGSLLVTLGALVIGVPLGLASAIFLTEFSNRRLSGFLKPVIELLAGIPSVVYGFLGLMFLVPFIRKNFGGPGLSVLAASIILGIMILPTIISIAIDAIRAVPDSYREGSIALGATRWQTVRMVVLPAARSGLVAGIILGMGRAIGETMAVIMVAGNAADLPGSLLAPVRTLTSNIALEMAYASGEHRQALFATGVILFVIIMILNFLANLAARKQFRK
;
A
#
# COMPACT_ATOMS: atom_id res chain seq x y z
N ILE A 1 22.09 17.69 11.23
CA ILE A 1 22.37 16.73 10.13
C ILE A 1 21.98 17.25 8.76
N MET A 2 20.71 17.56 8.46
CA MET A 2 20.34 18.06 7.11
C MET A 2 21.11 19.34 6.70
N ALA A 3 21.34 20.26 7.64
CA ALA A 3 22.17 21.45 7.41
C ALA A 3 23.68 21.17 7.34
N LYS A 4 24.15 20.05 7.93
CA LYS A 4 25.57 19.66 7.99
C LYS A 4 26.01 18.88 6.74
N TYR A 5 25.18 17.96 6.27
CA TYR A 5 25.47 17.09 5.13
C TYR A 5 24.83 17.57 3.81
N GLY A 6 23.90 18.53 3.90
CA GLY A 6 23.16 19.08 2.77
C GLY A 6 21.94 18.21 2.41
N LEU A 7 20.78 18.86 2.24
CA LEU A 7 19.51 18.18 1.94
C LEU A 7 19.58 17.33 0.66
N LYS A 8 20.31 17.81 -0.36
CA LYS A 8 20.48 17.12 -1.64
C LYS A 8 21.24 15.80 -1.49
N ASN A 9 22.33 15.80 -0.72
CA ASN A 9 23.14 14.60 -0.51
C ASN A 9 22.43 13.60 0.41
N PHE A 10 21.65 14.09 1.36
CA PHE A 10 20.84 13.23 2.23
C PHE A 10 19.70 12.55 1.45
N LEU A 11 19.03 13.26 0.54
CA LEU A 11 17.93 12.71 -0.26
C LEU A 11 18.37 11.88 -1.46
N LEU A 12 19.43 12.30 -2.15
CA LEU A 12 19.91 11.65 -3.39
C LEU A 12 21.13 10.76 -3.18
N GLY A 13 21.70 10.75 -1.97
CA GLY A 13 22.79 9.84 -1.62
C GLY A 13 22.34 8.39 -1.70
N GLN A 14 23.22 7.54 -2.22
CA GLN A 14 22.97 6.11 -2.38
C GLN A 14 23.47 5.29 -1.21
N ASP A 15 24.46 5.82 -0.49
CA ASP A 15 25.17 5.06 0.52
C ASP A 15 24.61 5.31 1.91
N TRP A 16 24.14 4.26 2.57
CA TRP A 16 23.74 4.28 3.97
C TRP A 16 24.74 3.50 4.82
N PHE A 17 25.78 4.20 5.31
CA PHE A 17 26.82 3.64 6.18
C PHE A 17 26.98 4.52 7.42
N PRO A 18 26.17 4.27 8.48
CA PRO A 18 26.24 5.05 9.72
C PRO A 18 27.63 5.09 10.37
N SER A 19 28.41 4.02 10.23
CA SER A 19 29.79 3.92 10.74
C SER A 19 30.75 4.92 10.07
N GLU A 20 30.50 5.26 8.80
CA GLU A 20 31.30 6.21 8.01
C GLU A 20 30.65 7.60 7.95
N GLN A 21 29.61 7.82 8.75
CA GLN A 21 28.81 9.06 8.75
C GLN A 21 28.19 9.40 7.39
N SER A 22 27.90 8.39 6.57
CA SER A 22 27.19 8.53 5.30
C SER A 22 25.72 8.14 5.44
N PHE A 23 24.82 9.04 5.06
CA PHE A 23 23.38 8.91 5.28
C PHE A 23 22.55 9.21 4.02
N GLY A 24 22.73 8.40 2.98
CA GLY A 24 21.93 8.45 1.75
C GLY A 24 20.58 7.74 1.88
N LEU A 25 19.49 8.43 1.55
CA LEU A 25 18.13 7.87 1.63
C LEU A 25 17.54 7.42 0.30
N LEU A 26 18.20 7.69 -0.83
CA LEU A 26 17.65 7.44 -2.16
C LEU A 26 17.18 5.99 -2.34
N PRO A 27 17.97 4.95 -1.98
CA PRO A 27 17.55 3.57 -2.13
C PRO A 27 16.27 3.25 -1.34
N MET A 28 16.15 3.84 -0.15
CA MET A 28 15.02 3.60 0.74
C MET A 28 13.76 4.32 0.30
N ILE A 29 13.90 5.55 -0.24
CA ILE A 29 12.79 6.29 -0.85
C ILE A 29 12.25 5.51 -2.06
N VAL A 30 13.15 5.10 -2.97
CA VAL A 30 12.79 4.31 -4.15
C VAL A 30 12.16 2.99 -3.73
N GLY A 31 12.74 2.30 -2.75
CA GLY A 31 12.21 1.06 -2.22
C GLY A 31 10.81 1.18 -1.64
N SER A 32 10.58 2.17 -0.78
CA SER A 32 9.25 2.49 -0.24
C SER A 32 8.23 2.75 -1.33
N LEU A 33 8.59 3.54 -2.36
CA LEU A 33 7.69 3.85 -3.47
C LEU A 33 7.39 2.62 -4.32
N LEU A 34 8.40 1.84 -4.71
CA LEU A 34 8.22 0.63 -5.53
C LEU A 34 7.33 -0.39 -4.83
N VAL A 35 7.57 -0.65 -3.54
CA VAL A 35 6.80 -1.59 -2.74
C VAL A 35 5.35 -1.11 -2.57
N THR A 36 5.15 0.18 -2.30
CA THR A 36 3.80 0.76 -2.17
C THR A 36 3.04 0.69 -3.50
N LEU A 37 3.68 1.09 -4.61
CA LEU A 37 3.07 1.07 -5.93
C LEU A 37 2.74 -0.37 -6.35
N GLY A 38 3.65 -1.31 -6.14
CA GLY A 38 3.41 -2.73 -6.39
C GLY A 38 2.23 -3.27 -5.58
N ALA A 39 2.13 -2.91 -4.30
CA ALA A 39 1.00 -3.28 -3.46
C ALA A 39 -0.33 -2.71 -3.99
N LEU A 40 -0.35 -1.45 -4.44
CA LEU A 40 -1.56 -0.83 -5.01
C LEU A 40 -1.98 -1.44 -6.34
N VAL A 41 -1.02 -1.76 -7.21
CA VAL A 41 -1.28 -2.41 -8.51
C VAL A 41 -1.99 -3.75 -8.32
N ILE A 42 -1.71 -4.47 -7.23
CA ILE A 42 -2.35 -5.75 -6.90
C ILE A 42 -3.63 -5.53 -6.08
N GLY A 43 -3.54 -4.76 -5.01
CA GLY A 43 -4.59 -4.62 -4.00
C GLY A 43 -5.80 -3.81 -4.48
N VAL A 44 -5.59 -2.75 -5.28
CA VAL A 44 -6.70 -1.89 -5.73
C VAL A 44 -7.63 -2.62 -6.70
N PRO A 45 -7.15 -3.23 -7.80
CA PRO A 45 -8.03 -3.92 -8.74
C PRO A 45 -8.78 -5.08 -8.09
N LEU A 46 -8.08 -5.90 -7.31
CA LEU A 46 -8.68 -7.04 -6.62
C LEU A 46 -9.68 -6.58 -5.56
N GLY A 47 -9.34 -5.57 -4.76
CA GLY A 47 -10.21 -5.07 -3.71
C GLY A 47 -11.49 -4.43 -4.26
N LEU A 48 -11.39 -3.61 -5.30
CA LEU A 48 -12.55 -3.03 -5.96
C LEU A 48 -13.40 -4.10 -6.65
N ALA A 49 -12.79 -5.05 -7.36
CA ALA A 49 -13.53 -6.13 -8.02
C ALA A 49 -14.30 -6.98 -7.01
N SER A 50 -13.67 -7.35 -5.88
CA SER A 50 -14.34 -8.07 -4.79
C SER A 50 -15.48 -7.26 -4.18
N ALA A 51 -15.29 -5.97 -3.92
CA ALA A 51 -16.34 -5.11 -3.38
C ALA A 51 -17.54 -4.99 -4.32
N ILE A 52 -17.29 -4.80 -5.61
CA ILE A 52 -18.33 -4.75 -6.66
C ILE A 52 -19.08 -6.08 -6.73
N PHE A 53 -18.38 -7.20 -6.74
CA PHE A 53 -19.01 -8.51 -6.78
C PHE A 53 -19.90 -8.74 -5.55
N LEU A 54 -19.40 -8.45 -4.35
CA LEU A 54 -20.11 -8.68 -3.10
C LEU A 54 -21.31 -7.75 -2.92
N THR A 55 -21.31 -6.56 -3.49
CA THR A 55 -22.43 -5.62 -3.40
C THR A 55 -23.44 -5.81 -4.51
N GLU A 56 -22.98 -5.93 -5.75
CA GLU A 56 -23.82 -5.81 -6.92
C GLU A 56 -24.12 -7.13 -7.61
N PHE A 57 -23.40 -8.22 -7.34
CA PHE A 57 -23.61 -9.51 -8.03
C PHE A 57 -23.88 -10.69 -7.08
N SER A 58 -23.53 -10.57 -5.81
CA SER A 58 -23.72 -11.63 -4.81
C SER A 58 -25.11 -11.61 -4.15
N ASN A 59 -25.51 -12.76 -3.59
CA ASN A 59 -26.72 -12.86 -2.77
C ASN A 59 -26.50 -12.21 -1.40
N ARG A 60 -27.54 -11.57 -0.84
CA ARG A 60 -27.49 -10.85 0.45
C ARG A 60 -26.89 -11.66 1.61
N ARG A 61 -27.16 -12.98 1.66
CA ARG A 61 -26.59 -13.89 2.67
C ARG A 61 -25.06 -14.00 2.56
N LEU A 62 -24.53 -14.16 1.35
CA LEU A 62 -23.10 -14.28 1.12
C LEU A 62 -22.38 -12.98 1.47
N SER A 63 -22.93 -11.85 1.00
CA SER A 63 -22.40 -10.51 1.32
C SER A 63 -22.42 -10.22 2.84
N GLY A 64 -23.51 -10.61 3.52
CA GLY A 64 -23.66 -10.44 4.97
C GLY A 64 -22.70 -11.29 5.80
N PHE A 65 -22.29 -12.46 5.31
CA PHE A 65 -21.29 -13.31 5.96
C PHE A 65 -19.85 -12.91 5.63
N LEU A 66 -19.55 -12.61 4.37
CA LEU A 66 -18.18 -12.30 3.94
C LEU A 66 -17.70 -10.93 4.41
N LYS A 67 -18.57 -9.91 4.53
CA LYS A 67 -18.13 -8.58 5.00
C LYS A 67 -17.50 -8.64 6.41
N PRO A 68 -18.14 -9.24 7.43
CA PRO A 68 -17.50 -9.44 8.74
C PRO A 68 -16.21 -10.25 8.66
N VAL A 69 -16.17 -11.31 7.85
CA VAL A 69 -14.94 -12.11 7.67
C VAL A 69 -13.79 -11.25 7.12
N ILE A 70 -14.07 -10.41 6.12
CA ILE A 70 -13.09 -9.48 5.56
C ILE A 70 -12.63 -8.46 6.62
N GLU A 71 -13.55 -7.92 7.41
CA GLU A 71 -13.21 -6.99 8.49
C GLU A 71 -12.35 -7.66 9.58
N LEU A 72 -12.60 -8.95 9.89
CA LEU A 72 -11.75 -9.73 10.78
C LEU A 72 -10.34 -9.95 10.21
N LEU A 73 -10.18 -10.10 8.89
CA LEU A 73 -8.85 -10.17 8.26
C LEU A 73 -8.05 -8.88 8.49
N ALA A 74 -8.70 -7.70 8.57
CA ALA A 74 -8.01 -6.44 8.88
C ALA A 74 -7.40 -6.43 10.30
N GLY A 75 -7.92 -7.25 11.21
CA GLY A 75 -7.45 -7.42 12.58
C GLY A 75 -6.26 -8.37 12.74
N ILE A 76 -5.84 -9.07 11.67
CA ILE A 76 -4.68 -9.97 11.73
C ILE A 76 -3.40 -9.11 11.91
N PRO A 77 -2.54 -9.43 12.89
CA PRO A 77 -1.27 -8.71 13.08
C PRO A 77 -0.37 -8.78 11.85
N SER A 78 0.27 -7.67 11.48
CA SER A 78 1.07 -7.60 10.25
C SER A 78 2.26 -8.58 10.22
N VAL A 79 2.83 -8.89 11.39
CA VAL A 79 3.88 -9.92 11.55
C VAL A 79 3.42 -11.30 11.08
N VAL A 80 2.14 -11.65 11.23
CA VAL A 80 1.60 -12.94 10.76
C VAL A 80 1.64 -13.00 9.23
N TYR A 81 1.24 -11.92 8.56
CA TYR A 81 1.37 -11.83 7.09
C TYR A 81 2.82 -11.89 6.64
N GLY A 82 3.72 -11.16 7.31
CA GLY A 82 5.16 -11.22 7.04
C GLY A 82 5.74 -12.62 7.21
N PHE A 83 5.35 -13.33 8.27
CA PHE A 83 5.77 -14.70 8.54
C PHE A 83 5.29 -15.68 7.47
N LEU A 84 4.00 -15.62 7.09
CA LEU A 84 3.47 -16.45 6.00
C LEU A 84 4.16 -16.14 4.67
N GLY A 85 4.45 -14.86 4.40
CA GLY A 85 5.22 -14.46 3.24
C GLY A 85 6.63 -15.05 3.24
N LEU A 86 7.32 -15.01 4.37
CA LEU A 86 8.65 -15.59 4.51
C LEU A 86 8.65 -17.12 4.36
N MET A 87 7.64 -17.80 4.92
CA MET A 87 7.56 -19.26 4.91
C MET A 87 7.12 -19.84 3.56
N PHE A 88 6.20 -19.18 2.86
CA PHE A 88 5.59 -19.72 1.65
C PHE A 88 5.92 -18.90 0.40
N LEU A 89 5.73 -17.59 0.44
CA LEU A 89 5.86 -16.73 -0.74
C LEU A 89 7.32 -16.56 -1.17
N VAL A 90 8.23 -16.31 -0.22
CA VAL A 90 9.66 -16.10 -0.50
C VAL A 90 10.29 -17.35 -1.14
N PRO A 91 10.11 -18.57 -0.61
CA PRO A 91 10.55 -19.80 -1.28
C PRO A 91 9.88 -20.02 -2.64
N PHE A 92 8.59 -19.69 -2.76
CA PHE A 92 7.88 -19.78 -4.04
C PHE A 92 8.49 -18.84 -5.09
N ILE A 93 8.77 -17.58 -4.74
CA ILE A 93 9.40 -16.63 -5.65
C ILE A 93 10.80 -17.11 -6.03
N ARG A 94 11.60 -17.52 -5.04
CA ARG A 94 12.96 -18.04 -5.27
C ARG A 94 12.97 -19.24 -6.22
N LYS A 95 12.00 -20.16 -6.08
CA LYS A 95 11.93 -21.36 -6.91
C LYS A 95 11.44 -21.10 -8.34
N ASN A 96 10.48 -20.18 -8.52
CA ASN A 96 9.83 -19.99 -9.83
C ASN A 96 10.37 -18.79 -10.63
N PHE A 97 10.83 -17.74 -9.95
CA PHE A 97 11.31 -16.50 -10.58
C PHE A 97 12.81 -16.25 -10.36
N GLY A 98 13.43 -16.97 -9.41
CA GLY A 98 14.86 -16.83 -9.09
C GLY A 98 15.16 -15.72 -8.09
N GLY A 99 16.44 -15.37 -7.95
CA GLY A 99 16.92 -14.40 -6.97
C GLY A 99 16.86 -14.89 -5.51
N PRO A 100 17.04 -14.01 -4.53
CA PRO A 100 17.00 -14.37 -3.11
C PRO A 100 15.58 -14.71 -2.60
N GLY A 101 14.54 -14.44 -3.38
CA GLY A 101 13.13 -14.53 -2.97
C GLY A 101 12.68 -13.34 -2.11
N LEU A 102 13.53 -12.91 -1.17
CA LEU A 102 13.37 -11.68 -0.39
C LEU A 102 13.52 -10.47 -1.31
N SER A 103 12.42 -9.77 -1.61
CA SER A 103 12.39 -8.86 -2.75
C SER A 103 11.30 -7.80 -2.67
N VAL A 104 11.42 -6.77 -3.52
CA VAL A 104 10.36 -5.78 -3.78
C VAL A 104 9.05 -6.48 -4.13
N LEU A 105 9.09 -7.52 -4.98
CA LEU A 105 7.90 -8.29 -5.38
C LEU A 105 7.25 -9.00 -4.19
N ALA A 106 8.03 -9.68 -3.35
CA ALA A 106 7.52 -10.36 -2.17
C ALA A 106 6.82 -9.38 -1.22
N ALA A 107 7.47 -8.24 -0.94
CA ALA A 107 6.90 -7.19 -0.11
C ALA A 107 5.62 -6.61 -0.73
N SER A 108 5.62 -6.33 -2.03
CA SER A 108 4.46 -5.79 -2.75
C SER A 108 3.25 -6.71 -2.68
N ILE A 109 3.43 -8.01 -2.85
CA ILE A 109 2.34 -9.00 -2.80
C ILE A 109 1.76 -9.08 -1.39
N ILE A 110 2.61 -9.20 -0.36
CA ILE A 110 2.15 -9.31 1.03
C ILE A 110 1.40 -8.06 1.46
N LEU A 111 1.93 -6.88 1.16
CA LEU A 111 1.23 -5.62 1.43
C LEU A 111 -0.05 -5.49 0.62
N GLY A 112 -0.02 -5.90 -0.65
CA GLY A 112 -1.20 -5.91 -1.52
C GLY A 112 -2.35 -6.71 -0.90
N ILE A 113 -2.06 -7.92 -0.40
CA ILE A 113 -3.02 -8.75 0.32
C ILE A 113 -3.50 -8.05 1.61
N MET A 114 -2.57 -7.43 2.35
CA MET A 114 -2.88 -6.78 3.63
C MET A 114 -3.76 -5.53 3.50
N ILE A 115 -3.71 -4.81 2.37
CA ILE A 115 -4.57 -3.64 2.13
C ILE A 115 -5.94 -4.01 1.56
N LEU A 116 -6.13 -5.26 1.08
CA LEU A 116 -7.42 -5.71 0.54
C LEU A 116 -8.57 -5.53 1.53
N PRO A 117 -8.49 -5.96 2.81
CA PRO A 117 -9.61 -5.80 3.72
C PRO A 117 -10.09 -4.36 3.87
N THR A 118 -9.14 -3.43 3.94
CA THR A 118 -9.42 -2.00 4.04
C THR A 118 -10.13 -1.47 2.80
N ILE A 119 -9.60 -1.77 1.61
CA ILE A 119 -10.18 -1.32 0.35
C ILE A 119 -11.57 -1.93 0.14
N ILE A 120 -11.71 -3.24 0.38
CA ILE A 120 -12.96 -3.98 0.16
C ILE A 120 -14.05 -3.46 1.10
N SER A 121 -13.80 -3.34 2.41
CA SER A 121 -14.82 -2.92 3.37
C SER A 121 -15.33 -1.51 3.07
N ILE A 122 -14.42 -0.56 2.82
CA ILE A 122 -14.79 0.83 2.49
C ILE A 122 -15.52 0.90 1.15
N ALA A 123 -15.07 0.15 0.14
CA ALA A 123 -15.72 0.14 -1.15
C ALA A 123 -17.14 -0.47 -1.10
N ILE A 124 -17.36 -1.50 -0.27
CA ILE A 124 -18.71 -2.06 -0.02
C ILE A 124 -19.62 -0.99 0.56
N ASP A 125 -19.16 -0.26 1.57
CA ASP A 125 -19.97 0.77 2.23
C ASP A 125 -20.25 1.96 1.29
N ALA A 126 -19.25 2.35 0.48
CA ALA A 126 -19.41 3.37 -0.55
C ALA A 126 -20.45 3.01 -1.62
N ILE A 127 -20.43 1.76 -2.11
CA ILE A 127 -21.37 1.29 -3.14
C ILE A 127 -22.79 1.18 -2.56
N ARG A 128 -22.93 0.67 -1.32
CA ARG A 128 -24.23 0.56 -0.64
C ARG A 128 -24.85 1.90 -0.28
N ALA A 129 -24.05 2.94 -0.12
CA ALA A 129 -24.54 4.30 0.14
C ALA A 129 -25.25 4.94 -1.07
N VAL A 130 -25.06 4.41 -2.28
CA VAL A 130 -25.77 4.88 -3.49
C VAL A 130 -27.26 4.52 -3.35
N PRO A 131 -28.20 5.48 -3.49
CA PRO A 131 -29.64 5.21 -3.39
C PRO A 131 -30.13 4.18 -4.41
N ASP A 132 -31.05 3.30 -4.00
CA ASP A 132 -31.60 2.26 -4.89
C ASP A 132 -32.39 2.82 -6.06
N SER A 133 -32.97 4.04 -5.92
CA SER A 133 -33.64 4.74 -7.01
C SER A 133 -32.74 4.96 -8.23
N TYR A 134 -31.42 5.06 -8.04
CA TYR A 134 -30.46 5.21 -9.14
C TYR A 134 -30.32 3.89 -9.92
N ARG A 135 -30.36 2.75 -9.20
CA ARG A 135 -30.31 1.42 -9.80
C ARG A 135 -31.60 1.13 -10.56
N GLU A 136 -32.74 1.40 -9.93
CA GLU A 136 -34.08 1.20 -10.49
C GLU A 136 -34.30 2.08 -11.73
N GLY A 137 -33.93 3.36 -11.67
CA GLY A 137 -34.03 4.28 -12.80
C GLY A 137 -33.20 3.84 -14.00
N SER A 138 -31.96 3.37 -13.77
CA SER A 138 -31.11 2.83 -14.84
C SER A 138 -31.72 1.59 -15.50
N ILE A 139 -32.24 0.67 -14.69
CA ILE A 139 -32.89 -0.56 -15.19
C ILE A 139 -34.18 -0.23 -15.95
N ALA A 140 -34.96 0.76 -15.48
CA ALA A 140 -36.19 1.22 -16.16
C ALA A 140 -35.92 1.80 -17.55
N LEU A 141 -34.72 2.36 -17.78
CA LEU A 141 -34.26 2.81 -19.10
C LEU A 141 -33.73 1.67 -19.99
N GLY A 142 -33.88 0.41 -19.57
CA GLY A 142 -33.44 -0.77 -20.32
C GLY A 142 -31.95 -1.11 -20.14
N ALA A 143 -31.26 -0.52 -19.16
CA ALA A 143 -29.86 -0.84 -18.91
C ALA A 143 -29.70 -2.22 -18.24
N THR A 144 -28.69 -2.97 -18.68
CA THR A 144 -28.27 -4.21 -18.01
C THR A 144 -27.67 -3.93 -16.63
N ARG A 145 -27.64 -4.96 -15.77
CA ARG A 145 -27.05 -4.85 -14.42
C ARG A 145 -25.61 -4.33 -14.44
N TRP A 146 -24.77 -4.82 -15.37
CA TRP A 146 -23.39 -4.33 -15.50
C TRP A 146 -23.31 -2.89 -15.99
N GLN A 147 -24.19 -2.49 -16.91
CA GLN A 147 -24.30 -1.10 -17.36
C GLN A 147 -24.67 -0.17 -16.20
N THR A 148 -25.66 -0.56 -15.38
CA THR A 148 -26.05 0.18 -14.16
C THR A 148 -24.87 0.32 -13.19
N VAL A 149 -24.14 -0.77 -12.93
CA VAL A 149 -22.96 -0.73 -12.04
C VAL A 149 -21.90 0.22 -12.60
N ARG A 150 -21.50 0.03 -13.85
CA ARG A 150 -20.39 0.77 -14.46
C ARG A 150 -20.69 2.24 -14.70
N MET A 151 -21.91 2.58 -15.11
CA MET A 151 -22.27 3.93 -15.56
C MET A 151 -22.99 4.76 -14.51
N VAL A 152 -23.59 4.14 -13.49
CA VAL A 152 -24.38 4.87 -12.48
C VAL A 152 -23.79 4.66 -11.08
N VAL A 153 -23.65 3.41 -10.64
CA VAL A 153 -23.25 3.12 -9.25
C VAL A 153 -21.78 3.48 -9.00
N LEU A 154 -20.85 3.04 -9.83
CA LEU A 154 -19.42 3.33 -9.63
C LEU A 154 -19.10 4.82 -9.72
N PRO A 155 -19.64 5.59 -10.68
CA PRO A 155 -19.46 7.04 -10.69
C PRO A 155 -20.07 7.73 -9.47
N ALA A 156 -21.24 7.29 -9.00
CA ALA A 156 -21.87 7.85 -7.79
C ALA A 156 -21.07 7.53 -6.51
N ALA A 157 -20.52 6.32 -6.40
CA ALA A 157 -19.73 5.86 -5.25
C ALA A 157 -18.25 6.33 -5.29
N ARG A 158 -17.83 7.06 -6.35
CA ARG A 158 -16.40 7.35 -6.64
C ARG A 158 -15.65 7.98 -5.45
N SER A 159 -16.31 8.83 -4.67
CA SER A 159 -15.69 9.46 -3.50
C SER A 159 -15.29 8.46 -2.43
N GLY A 160 -16.17 7.52 -2.11
CA GLY A 160 -15.88 6.46 -1.16
C GLY A 160 -14.87 5.44 -1.69
N LEU A 161 -14.93 5.09 -2.98
CA LEU A 161 -13.94 4.19 -3.60
C LEU A 161 -12.53 4.79 -3.52
N VAL A 162 -12.37 6.07 -3.86
CA VAL A 162 -11.08 6.74 -3.78
C VAL A 162 -10.61 6.89 -2.33
N ALA A 163 -11.50 7.19 -1.39
CA ALA A 163 -11.15 7.23 0.03
C ALA A 163 -10.62 5.87 0.53
N GLY A 164 -11.24 4.76 0.11
CA GLY A 164 -10.77 3.42 0.43
C GLY A 164 -9.36 3.12 -0.12
N ILE A 165 -9.09 3.55 -1.36
CA ILE A 165 -7.76 3.42 -1.97
C ILE A 165 -6.72 4.24 -1.22
N ILE A 166 -7.03 5.49 -0.87
CA ILE A 166 -6.12 6.37 -0.12
C ILE A 166 -5.80 5.79 1.25
N LEU A 167 -6.80 5.26 1.96
CA LEU A 167 -6.58 4.63 3.26
C LEU A 167 -5.73 3.36 3.15
N GLY A 168 -5.98 2.53 2.13
CA GLY A 168 -5.16 1.37 1.81
C GLY A 168 -3.71 1.74 1.48
N MET A 169 -3.51 2.78 0.66
CA MET A 169 -2.18 3.33 0.34
C MET A 169 -1.46 3.82 1.61
N GLY A 170 -2.14 4.59 2.47
CA GLY A 170 -1.57 5.05 3.73
C GLY A 170 -1.11 3.89 4.62
N ARG A 171 -1.90 2.82 4.68
CA ARG A 171 -1.52 1.57 5.38
C ARG A 171 -0.29 0.91 4.75
N ALA A 172 -0.21 0.82 3.42
CA ALA A 172 0.95 0.23 2.74
C ALA A 172 2.24 1.02 2.98
N ILE A 173 2.21 2.35 2.89
CA ILE A 173 3.39 3.21 3.08
C ILE A 173 3.91 3.11 4.52
N GLY A 174 2.99 3.04 5.49
CA GLY A 174 3.33 2.95 6.91
C GLY A 174 3.72 1.55 7.39
N GLU A 175 3.59 0.51 6.56
CA GLU A 175 3.89 -0.84 7.00
C GLU A 175 5.39 -1.01 7.25
N THR A 176 5.70 -1.66 8.36
CA THR A 176 7.07 -1.75 8.88
C THR A 176 7.44 -3.20 9.14
N MET A 177 6.63 -3.92 9.93
CA MET A 177 7.00 -5.25 10.41
C MET A 177 6.91 -6.31 9.33
N ALA A 178 5.81 -6.34 8.56
CA ALA A 178 5.67 -7.33 7.50
C ALA A 178 6.78 -7.18 6.44
N VAL A 179 7.11 -5.92 6.10
CA VAL A 179 8.13 -5.58 5.10
C VAL A 179 9.52 -6.02 5.55
N ILE A 180 9.89 -5.76 6.81
CA ILE A 180 11.19 -6.20 7.37
C ILE A 180 11.38 -7.72 7.16
N MET A 181 10.32 -8.51 7.30
CA MET A 181 10.44 -9.97 7.21
C MET A 181 10.65 -10.48 5.79
N VAL A 182 10.17 -9.77 4.76
CA VAL A 182 10.09 -10.30 3.39
C VAL A 182 10.87 -9.49 2.34
N ALA A 183 11.28 -8.26 2.64
CA ALA A 183 11.93 -7.36 1.68
C ALA A 183 13.45 -7.59 1.54
N GLY A 184 14.07 -8.29 2.50
CA GLY A 184 15.52 -8.57 2.51
C GLY A 184 16.39 -7.45 3.10
N ASN A 185 15.86 -6.24 3.27
CA ASN A 185 16.47 -5.12 4.00
C ASN A 185 17.86 -4.69 3.52
N ALA A 186 18.17 -4.87 2.24
CA ALA A 186 19.36 -4.29 1.61
C ALA A 186 19.18 -2.78 1.42
N ALA A 187 20.18 -1.99 1.81
CA ALA A 187 20.15 -0.52 1.68
C ALA A 187 20.63 -0.03 0.30
N ASP A 188 20.65 -0.91 -0.70
CA ASP A 188 21.10 -0.61 -2.06
C ASP A 188 19.92 -0.33 -3.00
N LEU A 189 20.19 0.37 -4.10
CA LEU A 189 19.18 0.61 -5.13
C LEU A 189 18.74 -0.73 -5.76
N PRO A 190 17.44 -1.04 -5.76
CA PRO A 190 16.97 -2.30 -6.32
C PRO A 190 17.09 -2.26 -7.86
N GLY A 191 17.94 -3.13 -8.41
CA GLY A 191 18.12 -3.26 -9.86
C GLY A 191 16.98 -4.00 -10.58
N SER A 192 16.09 -4.67 -9.85
CA SER A 192 14.92 -5.36 -10.39
C SER A 192 13.83 -5.56 -9.33
N LEU A 193 12.63 -5.99 -9.73
CA LEU A 193 11.55 -6.34 -8.78
C LEU A 193 11.89 -7.56 -7.90
N LEU A 194 12.87 -8.38 -8.30
CA LEU A 194 13.35 -9.53 -7.55
C LEU A 194 14.52 -9.19 -6.62
N ALA A 195 15.03 -7.95 -6.69
CA ALA A 195 16.09 -7.48 -5.82
C ALA A 195 15.56 -7.20 -4.39
N PRO A 196 16.38 -7.44 -3.36
CA PRO A 196 16.06 -7.05 -2.00
C PRO A 196 16.03 -5.53 -1.87
N VAL A 197 15.29 -5.05 -0.87
CA VAL A 197 15.13 -3.62 -0.63
C VAL A 197 14.90 -3.34 0.84
N ARG A 198 15.24 -2.13 1.28
CA ARG A 198 14.91 -1.58 2.59
C ARG A 198 14.02 -0.37 2.40
N THR A 199 12.88 -0.30 3.08
CA THR A 199 12.01 0.88 3.06
C THR A 199 12.43 1.89 4.12
N LEU A 200 11.97 3.14 4.01
CA LEU A 200 12.20 4.17 5.02
C LEU A 200 11.71 3.75 6.41
N THR A 201 10.54 3.10 6.48
CA THR A 201 9.96 2.59 7.73
C THR A 201 10.82 1.47 8.32
N SER A 202 11.23 0.49 7.50
CA SER A 202 12.12 -0.58 7.91
C SER A 202 13.47 -0.05 8.41
N ASN A 203 14.03 0.97 7.76
CA ASN A 203 15.30 1.55 8.19
C ASN A 203 15.22 2.18 9.59
N ILE A 204 14.16 2.96 9.84
CA ILE A 204 13.92 3.53 11.17
C ILE A 204 13.77 2.42 12.21
N ALA A 205 12.94 1.41 11.94
CA ALA A 205 12.68 0.35 12.90
C ALA A 205 13.89 -0.55 13.19
N LEU A 206 14.68 -0.87 12.17
CA LEU A 206 15.84 -1.75 12.32
C LEU A 206 16.97 -1.09 13.11
N GLU A 207 17.18 0.22 12.95
CA GLU A 207 18.39 0.87 13.46
C GLU A 207 18.15 1.74 14.72
N MET A 208 16.90 2.17 14.96
CA MET A 208 16.58 3.08 16.08
C MET A 208 16.97 2.54 17.45
N ALA A 209 16.86 1.23 17.67
CA ALA A 209 17.09 0.61 18.98
C ALA A 209 18.54 0.76 19.48
N TYR A 210 19.52 0.82 18.57
CA TYR A 210 20.95 0.92 18.91
C TYR A 210 21.63 2.19 18.39
N ALA A 211 20.93 3.00 17.58
CA ALA A 211 21.46 4.25 17.07
C ALA A 211 21.81 5.24 18.20
N SER A 212 22.97 5.90 18.10
CA SER A 212 23.41 6.95 19.03
C SER A 212 24.03 8.14 18.27
N GLY A 213 24.16 9.30 18.93
CA GLY A 213 24.79 10.50 18.36
C GLY A 213 24.16 10.94 17.03
N GLU A 214 25.02 11.14 16.02
CA GLU A 214 24.59 11.57 14.68
C GLU A 214 23.71 10.53 13.99
N HIS A 215 23.96 9.24 14.18
CA HIS A 215 23.15 8.20 13.56
C HIS A 215 21.68 8.29 14.01
N ARG A 216 21.43 8.52 15.31
CA ARG A 216 20.07 8.71 15.84
C ARG A 216 19.41 9.97 15.27
N GLN A 217 20.15 11.07 15.20
CA GLN A 217 19.66 12.31 14.59
C GLN A 217 19.31 12.12 13.10
N ALA A 218 20.05 11.26 12.38
CA ALA A 218 19.80 10.95 10.98
C ALA A 218 18.49 10.16 10.83
N LEU A 219 18.22 9.20 11.71
CA LEU A 219 16.94 8.48 11.71
C LEU A 219 15.74 9.39 12.03
N PHE A 220 15.86 10.35 12.93
CA PHE A 220 14.82 11.37 13.14
C PHE A 220 14.60 12.22 11.88
N ALA A 221 15.68 12.62 11.22
CA ALA A 221 15.60 13.31 9.93
C ALA A 221 14.90 12.47 8.86
N THR A 222 15.18 11.17 8.78
CA THR A 222 14.46 10.21 7.93
C THR A 222 12.97 10.17 8.24
N GLY A 223 12.59 10.18 9.52
CA GLY A 223 11.19 10.23 9.95
C GLY A 223 10.46 11.50 9.47
N VAL A 224 11.11 12.67 9.58
CA VAL A 224 10.56 13.93 9.06
C VAL A 224 10.38 13.87 7.54
N ILE A 225 11.37 13.34 6.82
CA ILE A 225 11.29 13.19 5.35
C ILE A 225 10.17 12.23 4.96
N LEU A 226 10.06 11.09 5.64
CA LEU A 226 8.99 10.12 5.43
C LEU A 226 7.62 10.80 5.65
N PHE A 227 7.46 11.57 6.72
CA PHE A 227 6.23 12.32 6.98
C PHE A 227 5.89 13.30 5.84
N VAL A 228 6.87 14.06 5.36
CA VAL A 228 6.69 14.97 4.21
C VAL A 228 6.31 14.21 2.95
N ILE A 229 6.97 13.07 2.67
CA ILE A 229 6.65 12.21 1.52
C ILE A 229 5.21 11.70 1.61
N ILE A 230 4.79 11.19 2.76
CA ILE A 230 3.41 10.73 3.00
C ILE A 230 2.42 11.87 2.77
N MET A 231 2.73 13.08 3.27
CA MET A 231 1.88 14.25 3.11
C MET A 231 1.72 14.63 1.64
N ILE A 232 2.82 14.64 0.86
CA ILE A 232 2.80 14.89 -0.58
C ILE A 232 2.00 13.82 -1.31
N LEU A 233 2.24 12.54 -1.04
CA LEU A 233 1.51 11.43 -1.67
C LEU A 233 0.00 11.50 -1.39
N ASN A 234 -0.39 11.75 -0.14
CA ASN A 234 -1.79 11.92 0.23
C ASN A 234 -2.42 13.17 -0.39
N PHE A 235 -1.67 14.26 -0.49
CA PHE A 235 -2.13 15.48 -1.15
C PHE A 235 -2.37 15.26 -2.65
N LEU A 236 -1.42 14.63 -3.35
CA LEU A 236 -1.54 14.28 -4.76
C LEU A 236 -2.69 13.31 -5.02
N ALA A 237 -2.84 12.28 -4.18
CA ALA A 237 -3.94 11.33 -4.30
C ALA A 237 -5.31 12.01 -4.10
N ASN A 238 -5.43 12.91 -3.12
CA ASN A 238 -6.64 13.71 -2.92
C ASN A 238 -6.91 14.70 -4.06
N LEU A 239 -5.89 15.33 -4.63
CA LEU A 239 -6.05 16.20 -5.80
C LEU A 239 -6.52 15.44 -7.02
N ALA A 240 -5.96 14.25 -7.27
CA ALA A 240 -6.41 13.37 -8.35
C ALA A 240 -7.90 13.01 -8.17
N ALA A 241 -8.32 12.70 -6.94
CA ALA A 241 -9.72 12.49 -6.60
C ALA A 241 -10.59 13.71 -6.93
N ARG A 242 -10.13 14.91 -6.53
CA ARG A 242 -10.86 16.18 -6.73
C ARG A 242 -11.03 16.61 -8.18
N LYS A 243 -10.00 16.41 -9.00
CA LYS A 243 -10.06 16.75 -10.42
C LYS A 243 -11.07 15.89 -11.17
N GLN A 244 -11.29 14.67 -10.69
CA GLN A 244 -12.35 13.78 -11.17
C GLN A 244 -13.74 14.22 -10.70
N PHE A 245 -13.89 14.84 -9.51
CA PHE A 245 -15.20 15.30 -9.01
C PHE A 245 -15.84 16.47 -9.79
N ARG A 246 -15.03 17.31 -10.46
CA ARG A 246 -15.51 18.50 -11.21
C ARG A 246 -15.86 18.23 -12.68
N LYS A 247 -15.67 17.00 -13.16
CA LYS A 247 -16.24 16.51 -14.42
C LYS A 247 -17.46 15.65 -14.10
#